data_AF-A0A5D0NLG2-F1
#
_entry.id   AF-A0A5D0NLG2-F1
#
_cell.length_a   1.000
_cell.length_b   1.000
_cell.length_c   1.000
_cell.angle_alpha   90.00
_cell.angle_beta   90.00
_cell.angle_gamma   90.00
#
_symmetry.space_group_name_H-M   'P 1'
#
loop_
_entity.id
_entity.type
_entity.pdbx_description
1 polymer ?
#
loop_
_entity_poly.entity_id
_entity_poly.type
_entity_poly.pdbx_seq_one_letter_code
_entity_poly.pdbx_strand_id
1 'polypeptide(L)'
;MAPGTHVRQAAETDVAELVRLRALLFGTLGGDFFNPASAGDEWRDALARVFKEKLKDADARILVVDGDGHGRAIMQALLAWFRERDAVRVDLYASRDGEPLYRELGFFDHPDPALCWRP
;
A
#
# COMPACT_ATOMS: atom_id res chain seq x y z
N MET A 1 9.84 -14.29 22.81
CA MET A 1 9.64 -13.02 22.09
C MET A 1 9.17 -13.38 20.69
N ALA A 2 7.91 -13.12 20.35
CA ALA A 2 7.48 -13.29 18.96
C ALA A 2 8.30 -12.32 18.08
N PRO A 3 8.74 -12.71 16.88
CA PRO A 3 9.45 -11.81 15.99
C PRO A 3 8.55 -10.60 15.72
N GLY A 4 9.03 -9.40 16.08
CA GLY A 4 8.29 -8.17 15.87
C GLY A 4 8.09 -7.92 14.38
N THR A 5 6.91 -7.45 13.99
CA THR A 5 6.66 -7.01 12.61
C THR A 5 7.63 -5.88 12.27
N HIS A 6 8.45 -6.08 11.24
CA HIS A 6 9.42 -5.09 10.79
C HIS A 6 8.90 -4.40 9.54
N VAL A 7 8.77 -3.07 9.61
CA VAL A 7 8.31 -2.24 8.48
C VAL A 7 9.42 -1.28 8.12
N ARG A 8 9.84 -1.28 6.86
CA ARG A 8 10.81 -0.32 6.33
C ARG A 8 10.40 0.18 4.96
N GLN A 9 10.98 1.32 4.57
CA GLN A 9 10.89 1.76 3.17
C GLN A 9 11.60 0.73 2.27
N ALA A 10 10.98 0.43 1.13
CA ALA A 10 11.62 -0.35 0.09
C ALA A 10 12.82 0.41 -0.49
N ALA A 11 13.86 -0.34 -0.86
CA ALA A 11 15.06 0.17 -1.51
C ALA A 11 15.14 -0.38 -2.94
N GLU A 12 16.07 0.15 -3.75
CA GLU A 12 16.27 -0.34 -5.12
C GLU A 12 16.60 -1.84 -5.18
N THR A 13 17.19 -2.41 -4.11
CA THR A 13 17.45 -3.84 -3.99
C THR A 13 16.19 -4.70 -3.94
N ASP A 14 15.06 -4.13 -3.54
CA ASP A 14 13.77 -4.83 -3.44
C ASP A 14 13.04 -4.89 -4.79
N VAL A 15 13.50 -4.15 -5.82
CA VAL A 15 12.78 -4.02 -7.10
C VAL A 15 12.50 -5.36 -7.77
N ALA A 16 13.46 -6.29 -7.73
CA ALA A 16 13.27 -7.63 -8.29
C ALA A 16 12.10 -8.37 -7.59
N GLU A 17 12.02 -8.24 -6.27
CA GLU A 17 10.95 -8.86 -5.48
C GLU A 17 9.62 -8.14 -5.66
N LEU A 18 9.60 -6.81 -5.76
CA LEU A 18 8.39 -6.02 -6.04
C LEU A 18 7.76 -6.42 -7.39
N VAL A 19 8.58 -6.65 -8.42
CA VAL A 19 8.12 -7.15 -9.71
C VAL A 19 7.56 -8.57 -9.60
N ARG A 20 8.22 -9.45 -8.83
CA ARG A 20 7.75 -10.82 -8.57
C ARG A 20 6.39 -10.81 -7.84
N LEU A 21 6.27 -10.06 -6.76
CA LEU A 21 5.04 -9.94 -5.97
C LEU A 21 3.91 -9.35 -6.80
N ARG A 22 4.20 -8.34 -7.64
CA ARG A 22 3.22 -7.80 -8.57
C ARG A 22 2.73 -8.86 -9.55
N ALA A 23 3.62 -9.68 -10.12
CA ALA A 23 3.26 -10.79 -11.00
C ALA A 23 2.35 -11.82 -10.31
N LEU A 24 2.64 -12.14 -9.05
CA LEU A 24 1.80 -13.04 -8.25
C LEU A 24 0.42 -12.43 -7.99
N LEU A 25 0.37 -11.14 -7.63
CA LEU A 25 -0.88 -10.42 -7.39
C LEU A 25 -1.78 -10.45 -8.63
N PHE A 26 -1.23 -10.24 -9.83
CA PHE A 26 -1.95 -10.38 -11.09
C PHE A 26 -2.50 -11.79 -11.30
N GLY A 27 -1.68 -12.82 -11.05
CA GLY A 27 -2.08 -14.22 -11.20
C GLY A 27 -3.18 -14.64 -10.21
N THR A 28 -3.26 -14.01 -9.05
CA THR A 28 -4.22 -14.37 -7.98
C THR A 28 -5.50 -13.53 -7.99
N LEU A 29 -5.42 -12.23 -8.24
CA LEU A 29 -6.56 -11.28 -8.13
C LEU A 29 -7.18 -10.87 -9.47
N GLY A 30 -6.70 -11.41 -10.59
CA GLY A 30 -7.27 -11.23 -11.92
C GLY A 30 -6.72 -10.01 -12.66
N GLY A 31 -6.39 -10.21 -13.94
CA GLY A 31 -5.80 -9.21 -14.83
C GLY A 31 -6.66 -7.98 -15.14
N ASP A 32 -7.91 -7.94 -14.65
CA ASP A 32 -8.82 -6.81 -14.85
C ASP A 32 -8.68 -5.73 -13.77
N PHE A 33 -8.23 -6.08 -12.56
CA PHE A 33 -8.10 -5.13 -11.44
C PHE A 33 -6.94 -4.16 -11.63
N PHE A 34 -5.98 -4.56 -12.44
CA PHE A 34 -4.81 -3.80 -12.78
C PHE A 34 -4.70 -3.88 -14.30
N ASN A 35 -5.01 -2.78 -15.00
CA ASN A 35 -4.83 -2.52 -16.43
C ASN A 35 -4.05 -3.61 -17.21
N PRO A 36 -4.55 -4.11 -18.36
CA PRO A 36 -4.03 -5.33 -18.98
C PRO A 36 -2.52 -5.30 -19.12
N ALA A 37 -1.89 -6.38 -18.65
CA ALA A 37 -0.46 -6.61 -18.85
C ALA A 37 -0.18 -6.63 -20.35
N SER A 38 0.69 -5.72 -20.81
CA SER A 38 1.25 -5.81 -22.15
C SER A 38 1.86 -7.21 -22.33
N ALA A 39 1.45 -7.89 -23.41
CA ALA A 39 1.87 -9.25 -23.68
C ALA A 39 3.39 -9.31 -23.92
N GLY A 40 4.11 -10.02 -23.06
CA GLY A 40 5.56 -10.27 -23.16
C GLY A 40 6.34 -9.92 -21.88
N ASP A 41 7.51 -10.52 -21.66
CA ASP A 41 8.32 -10.26 -20.46
C ASP A 41 8.76 -8.78 -20.30
N GLU A 42 8.61 -7.97 -21.36
CA GLU A 42 8.88 -6.52 -21.39
C GLU A 42 8.12 -5.73 -20.32
N TRP A 43 6.92 -6.18 -19.91
CA TRP A 43 6.16 -5.48 -18.87
C TRP A 43 6.88 -5.52 -17.51
N ARG A 44 7.67 -6.57 -17.23
CA ARG A 44 8.45 -6.69 -15.99
C ARG A 44 9.57 -5.66 -15.95
N ASP A 45 10.27 -5.48 -17.07
CA ASP A 45 11.33 -4.47 -17.18
C ASP A 45 10.78 -3.05 -17.11
N ALA A 46 9.64 -2.80 -17.78
CA ALA A 46 8.94 -1.53 -17.68
C ALA A 46 8.49 -1.25 -16.23
N LEU A 47 7.93 -2.26 -15.54
CA LEU A 47 7.54 -2.15 -14.14
C LEU A 47 8.73 -1.92 -13.22
N ALA A 48 9.87 -2.58 -13.45
CA ALA A 48 11.09 -2.35 -12.68
C ALA A 48 11.57 -0.90 -12.81
N ARG A 49 11.49 -0.30 -14.01
CA ARG A 49 11.80 1.13 -14.23
C ARG A 49 10.85 2.02 -13.44
N VAL A 50 9.54 1.77 -13.52
CA VAL A 50 8.53 2.52 -12.76
C VAL A 50 8.77 2.44 -11.26
N PHE A 51 9.09 1.25 -10.73
CA PHE A 51 9.42 1.12 -9.32
C PHE A 51 10.67 1.91 -8.94
N LYS A 52 11.74 1.87 -9.74
CA LYS A 52 12.95 2.69 -9.47
C LYS A 52 12.66 4.18 -9.46
N GLU A 53 11.77 4.66 -10.32
CA GLU A 53 11.31 6.05 -10.32
C GLU A 53 10.49 6.35 -9.07
N LYS A 54 9.51 5.52 -8.74
CA LYS A 54 8.62 5.70 -7.58
C LYS A 54 9.33 5.57 -6.24
N LEU A 55 10.42 4.80 -6.16
CA LEU A 55 11.25 4.73 -4.96
C LEU A 55 11.99 6.04 -4.66
N LYS A 56 12.16 6.91 -5.66
CA LYS A 56 12.80 8.23 -5.54
C LYS A 56 11.77 9.36 -5.39
N ASP A 57 10.52 9.07 -5.71
CA ASP A 57 9.41 10.01 -5.68
C ASP A 57 9.04 10.31 -4.21
N ALA A 58 9.07 11.59 -3.85
CA ALA A 58 8.69 12.02 -2.51
C ALA A 58 7.18 11.87 -2.27
N ASP A 59 6.35 11.79 -3.31
CA ASP A 59 4.90 11.66 -3.17
C ASP A 59 4.45 10.19 -3.17
N ALA A 60 5.39 9.25 -3.33
CA ALA A 60 5.12 7.82 -3.26
C ALA A 60 5.83 7.17 -2.08
N ARG A 61 5.17 6.20 -1.45
CA ARG A 61 5.78 5.36 -0.42
C ARG A 61 5.52 3.89 -0.70
N ILE A 62 6.60 3.13 -0.83
CA ILE A 62 6.59 1.67 -0.98
C ILE A 62 7.22 1.09 0.29
N LEU A 63 6.51 0.18 0.96
CA LEU A 63 6.92 -0.42 2.22
C LEU A 63 7.18 -1.92 2.04
N VAL A 64 8.28 -2.40 2.63
CA VAL A 64 8.53 -3.83 2.86
C VAL A 64 8.14 -4.14 4.29
N VAL A 65 7.41 -5.23 4.47
CA VAL A 65 6.88 -5.67 5.76
C VAL A 65 7.21 -7.13 5.96
N ASP A 66 7.92 -7.43 7.05
CA ASP A 66 8.27 -8.77 7.47
C ASP A 66 7.54 -9.12 8.78
N GLY A 67 7.02 -10.35 8.89
CA GLY A 67 6.39 -10.89 10.10
C GLY A 67 4.86 -10.77 10.14
N ASP A 68 4.23 -11.48 11.08
CA ASP A 68 2.76 -11.56 11.15
C ASP A 68 2.11 -10.24 11.60
N GLY A 69 0.83 -10.04 11.29
CA GLY A 69 0.09 -8.85 11.74
C GLY A 69 0.38 -7.56 10.93
N HIS A 70 0.66 -7.70 9.63
CA HIS A 70 1.07 -6.62 8.71
C HIS A 70 0.17 -5.38 8.74
N GLY A 71 -1.15 -5.54 8.86
CA GLY A 71 -2.11 -4.43 8.69
C GLY A 71 -1.89 -3.26 9.65
N ARG A 72 -1.67 -3.54 10.94
CA ARG A 72 -1.42 -2.49 11.95
C ARG A 72 -0.09 -1.78 11.69
N ALA A 73 0.96 -2.55 11.44
CA ALA A 73 2.31 -2.02 11.27
C ALA A 73 2.41 -1.15 10.00
N ILE A 74 1.75 -1.57 8.91
CA ILE A 74 1.63 -0.78 7.67
C ILE A 74 0.95 0.56 7.96
N MET A 75 -0.21 0.54 8.63
CA MET A 75 -0.96 1.78 8.89
C MET A 75 -0.19 2.74 9.80
N GLN A 76 0.50 2.23 10.82
CA GLN A 76 1.35 3.06 11.68
C GLN A 76 2.49 3.72 10.90
N ALA A 77 3.16 2.98 10.00
CA ALA A 77 4.20 3.53 9.16
C ALA A 77 3.66 4.59 8.18
N LEU A 78 2.49 4.36 7.58
CA LEU A 78 1.85 5.33 6.69
C LEU A 78 1.43 6.61 7.42
N LEU A 79 0.81 6.49 8.59
CA LEU A 79 0.41 7.65 9.40
C LEU A 79 1.61 8.46 9.89
N ALA A 80 2.71 7.81 10.26
CA ALA A 80 3.95 8.49 10.60
C ALA A 80 4.50 9.28 9.40
N TRP A 81 4.51 8.66 8.21
CA TRP A 81 4.95 9.30 6.98
C TRP A 81 4.07 10.49 6.55
N PHE A 82 2.75 10.39 6.71
CA PHE A 82 1.83 11.50 6.47
C PHE A 82 2.09 12.67 7.42
N ARG A 83 2.38 12.39 8.69
CA ARG A 83 2.72 13.42 9.67
C ARG A 83 4.00 14.17 9.32
N GLU A 84 5.02 13.47 8.84
CA GLU A 84 6.27 14.09 8.35
C GLU A 84 6.05 15.02 7.14
N ARG A 85 4.90 14.91 6.47
CA ARG A 85 4.51 15.72 5.30
C ARG A 85 3.48 16.78 5.64
N ASP A 86 3.24 17.03 6.92
CA ASP A 86 2.24 17.97 7.41
C ASP A 86 0.84 17.71 6.83
N ALA A 87 0.52 16.43 6.55
CA ALA A 87 -0.80 16.05 6.07
C ALA A 87 -1.84 16.38 7.15
N VAL A 88 -2.76 17.29 6.81
CA VAL A 88 -3.77 17.79 7.76
C VAL A 88 -4.94 16.82 7.94
N ARG A 89 -5.17 15.92 6.98
CA ARG A 89 -6.28 14.96 6.98
C ARG A 89 -5.91 13.71 6.20
N VAL A 90 -6.31 12.54 6.72
CA VAL A 90 -6.24 11.25 6.04
C VAL A 90 -7.62 10.63 6.15
N ASP A 91 -8.30 10.49 5.02
CA ASP A 91 -9.60 9.83 4.95
C ASP A 91 -9.42 8.39 4.44
N LEU A 92 -10.18 7.45 5.01
CA LEU A 92 -10.21 6.07 4.55
C LEU A 92 -11.64 5.53 4.52
N TYR A 93 -11.85 4.49 3.73
CA TYR A 93 -13.07 3.71 3.71
C TYR A 93 -12.77 2.32 4.23
N ALA A 94 -13.39 1.96 5.35
CA ALA A 94 -13.16 0.68 6.02
C ALA A 94 -14.26 -0.33 5.69
N SER A 95 -13.89 -1.60 5.54
CA SER A 95 -14.83 -2.70 5.71
C SER A 95 -15.23 -2.84 7.18
N ARG A 96 -16.34 -3.53 7.45
CA ARG A 96 -16.78 -3.81 8.84
C ARG A 96 -15.70 -4.51 9.67
N ASP A 97 -14.97 -5.44 9.05
CA ASP A 97 -13.92 -6.20 9.73
C ASP A 97 -12.66 -5.35 9.98
N GLY A 98 -12.39 -4.35 9.13
CA GLY A 98 -11.24 -3.46 9.28
C GLY A 98 -11.48 -2.28 10.22
N GLU A 99 -12.75 -1.90 10.46
CA GLU A 99 -13.13 -0.75 11.28
C GLU A 99 -12.49 -0.73 12.69
N PRO A 100 -12.49 -1.84 13.48
CA PRO A 100 -11.92 -1.81 14.82
C PRO A 100 -10.44 -1.42 14.84
N LEU A 101 -9.66 -1.90 13.87
CA LEU A 101 -8.24 -1.54 13.73
C LEU A 101 -8.05 -0.04 13.49
N TYR A 102 -8.86 0.57 12.61
CA TYR A 102 -8.73 1.98 12.30
C TYR A 102 -9.14 2.87 13.48
N ARG A 103 -10.20 2.49 14.23
CA ARG A 103 -10.58 3.21 15.45
C ARG A 103 -9.47 3.20 16.50
N GLU A 104 -8.80 2.06 16.71
CA GLU A 104 -7.65 1.96 17.62
C GLU A 104 -6.45 2.80 17.18
N LEU A 105 -6.30 3.05 15.88
CA LEU A 105 -5.26 3.91 15.31
C LEU A 105 -5.63 5.41 15.38
N GLY A 106 -6.79 5.74 15.94
CA GLY A 106 -7.23 7.12 16.15
C GLY A 106 -8.08 7.68 15.01
N PHE A 107 -8.53 6.87 14.05
CA PHE A 107 -9.54 7.31 13.10
C PHE A 107 -10.90 7.45 13.80
N PHE A 108 -11.66 8.46 13.40
CA PHE A 108 -13.01 8.74 13.88
C PHE A 108 -13.93 8.97 12.70
N ASP A 109 -15.24 9.04 12.96
CA ASP A 109 -16.25 9.25 11.93
C ASP A 109 -16.00 10.58 11.19
N HIS A 110 -16.11 10.54 9.87
CA HIS A 110 -15.87 11.72 9.03
C HIS A 110 -16.92 12.81 9.35
N PRO A 111 -16.51 14.07 9.57
CA PRO A 111 -17.43 15.13 9.99
C PRO A 111 -18.41 15.55 8.87
N ASP A 112 -17.97 15.46 7.61
CA ASP A 112 -18.83 15.76 6.45
C ASP A 112 -19.59 14.50 5.99
N PRO A 113 -20.83 14.63 5.48
CA PRO A 113 -21.62 13.49 5.00
C PRO A 113 -21.00 12.86 3.75
N ALA A 114 -20.84 11.52 3.77
CA ALA A 114 -20.47 10.75 2.60
C ALA A 114 -21.69 10.48 1.70
N LEU A 115 -21.66 10.98 0.47
CA LEU A 115 -22.73 10.76 -0.52
C LEU A 115 -22.33 9.64 -1.49
N CYS A 116 -23.21 8.66 -1.65
CA CYS A 116 -23.06 7.58 -2.64
C CYS A 116 -24.28 7.58 -3.55
N TRP A 117 -24.08 7.82 -4.84
CA TRP A 117 -25.11 7.60 -5.85
C TRP A 117 -25.03 6.17 -6.35
N ARG A 118 -26.16 5.46 -6.36
CA ARG A 118 -26.29 4.14 -6.98
C ARG A 118 -27.43 4.20 -8.01
N PRO A 119 -27.16 3.87 -9.28
CA PRO A 119 -28.18 3.83 -10.33
C PRO A 119 -29.15 2.66 -10.17
#